data_AF-A0A6C1SRR4-F1
#
_entry.id   AF-A0A6C1SRR4-F1
#
_cell.length_a   1.000
_cell.length_b   1.000
_cell.length_c   1.000
_cell.angle_alpha   90.00
_cell.angle_beta   90.00
_cell.angle_gamma   90.00
#
_symmetry.space_group_name_H-M   'P 1'
#
loop_
_entity.id
_entity.type
_entity.pdbx_description
1 polymer ?
#
loop_
_entity_poly.entity_id
_entity_poly.type
_entity_poly.pdbx_seq_one_letter_code
_entity_poly.pdbx_strand_id
1 'polypeptide(L)'
;MPGPGPGVGAGDRDRQEQGGRCRRRLPCHDRPQAAFRPGVELTPAGSVANGRRRRSAARLAGVQALYEIDVAGTSADPVLLEFLAQRWRNTADGIELTEPDAAFLATLVEGVCANLPRLDAWIQAALTDLDLDRLEVLLRVILRAGTFELAFRPDIPAKVVVNEYVDVAHAFFGGRETALVNAVLDRLAHTLRPDGGDSSSRSSGSARDGSAGSR
;
A
#
# COMPACT_ATOMS: atom_id res chain seq x y z
N MET A 1 -76.44 6.39 -24.13
CA MET A 1 -75.07 6.56 -24.69
C MET A 1 -75.10 7.83 -25.51
N PRO A 2 -74.81 8.99 -24.89
CA PRO A 2 -73.44 9.45 -24.65
C PRO A 2 -73.17 9.99 -23.23
N GLY A 3 -71.89 9.93 -22.82
CA GLY A 3 -71.19 10.89 -21.92
C GLY A 3 -71.34 10.78 -20.40
N PRO A 4 -70.25 10.45 -19.68
CA PRO A 4 -69.92 11.09 -18.42
C PRO A 4 -68.68 11.98 -18.61
N GLY A 5 -68.84 13.29 -18.37
CA GLY A 5 -67.70 14.19 -18.25
C GLY A 5 -66.99 13.98 -16.91
N PRO A 6 -65.68 14.30 -16.82
CA PRO A 6 -65.08 14.60 -15.54
C PRO A 6 -64.47 16.00 -15.58
N GLY A 7 -65.04 16.88 -14.76
CA GLY A 7 -64.38 18.07 -14.28
C GLY A 7 -64.41 18.05 -12.77
N VAL A 8 -63.30 17.65 -12.14
CA VAL A 8 -62.93 18.10 -10.79
C VAL A 8 -61.41 18.08 -10.72
N GLY A 9 -60.82 19.28 -10.79
CA GLY A 9 -59.46 19.51 -10.32
C GLY A 9 -59.47 19.71 -8.81
N ALA A 10 -58.48 19.16 -8.12
CA ALA A 10 -58.12 19.58 -6.78
C ALA A 10 -56.69 19.15 -6.45
N GLY A 11 -55.86 20.14 -6.13
CA GLY A 11 -54.83 19.97 -5.11
C GLY A 11 -53.46 19.55 -5.59
N ASP A 12 -52.81 20.46 -6.30
CA ASP A 12 -51.35 20.60 -6.29
C ASP A 12 -50.84 20.60 -4.83
N ARG A 13 -50.09 19.56 -4.48
CA ARG A 13 -49.27 19.48 -3.26
C ARG A 13 -47.92 18.91 -3.64
N ASP A 14 -47.23 19.56 -4.57
CA ASP A 14 -45.78 19.45 -4.68
C ASP A 14 -45.13 20.19 -3.50
N ARG A 15 -45.13 19.51 -2.35
CA ARG A 15 -44.27 19.85 -1.22
C ARG A 15 -42.91 19.21 -1.50
N GLN A 16 -41.96 20.09 -1.81
CA GLN A 16 -40.52 20.00 -1.56
C GLN A 16 -40.14 18.80 -0.67
N GLU A 17 -39.11 18.06 -1.06
CA GLU A 17 -37.86 17.98 -0.28
C GLU A 17 -36.75 17.22 -1.04
N GLN A 18 -35.70 17.97 -1.41
CA GLN A 18 -34.29 17.65 -1.19
C GLN A 18 -33.76 16.36 -1.86
N GLY A 19 -32.98 16.44 -2.93
CA GLY A 19 -31.66 17.07 -2.88
C GLY A 19 -30.56 16.10 -2.43
N GLY A 20 -30.51 14.88 -2.97
CA GLY A 20 -29.43 13.92 -2.72
C GLY A 20 -28.77 13.50 -4.02
N ARG A 21 -28.01 14.39 -4.66
CA ARG A 21 -27.09 13.97 -5.73
C ARG A 21 -26.10 12.97 -5.11
N CYS A 22 -26.35 11.68 -5.29
CA CYS A 22 -25.31 10.67 -5.22
C CYS A 22 -24.24 11.06 -6.23
N ARG A 23 -23.23 11.81 -5.77
CA ARG A 23 -21.99 11.99 -6.51
C ARG A 23 -21.45 10.58 -6.71
N ARG A 24 -21.56 10.06 -7.93
CA ARG A 24 -20.85 8.85 -8.35
C ARG A 24 -19.39 9.08 -7.97
N ARG A 25 -18.91 8.39 -6.93
CA ARG A 25 -17.51 8.48 -6.50
C ARG A 25 -16.70 7.88 -7.64
N LEU A 26 -15.76 8.68 -8.15
CA LEU A 26 -14.85 8.23 -9.18
C LEU A 26 -13.95 7.13 -8.61
N PRO A 27 -13.64 6.08 -9.38
CA PRO A 27 -12.62 5.11 -9.02
C PRO A 27 -11.30 5.85 -8.78
N CYS A 28 -10.45 5.33 -7.88
CA CYS A 28 -9.25 6.00 -7.40
C CYS A 28 -8.28 6.46 -8.50
N HIS A 29 -8.28 5.83 -9.67
CA HIS A 29 -7.46 6.20 -10.83
C HIS A 29 -7.84 7.54 -11.47
N ASP A 30 -9.06 8.04 -11.23
CA ASP A 30 -9.61 9.25 -11.86
C ASP A 30 -9.57 10.49 -10.94
N ARG A 31 -8.82 10.44 -9.82
CA ARG A 31 -8.66 11.61 -8.95
C ARG A 31 -7.66 12.62 -9.54
N PRO A 32 -7.99 13.92 -9.59
CA PRO A 32 -7.00 14.95 -9.93
C PRO A 32 -5.86 14.93 -8.91
N GLN A 33 -4.62 15.01 -9.40
CA GLN A 33 -3.37 14.96 -8.63
C GLN A 33 -3.27 16.15 -7.67
N ALA A 34 -3.91 16.08 -6.51
CA ALA A 34 -3.63 16.99 -5.41
C ALA A 34 -2.34 16.50 -4.73
N ALA A 35 -1.34 17.38 -4.63
CA ALA A 35 -0.06 17.08 -4.01
C ALA A 35 -0.27 16.52 -2.59
N PHE A 36 0.10 15.26 -2.40
CA PHE A 36 0.14 14.62 -1.09
C PHE A 36 1.09 15.40 -0.17
N ARG A 37 0.57 15.93 0.94
CA ARG A 37 1.36 16.63 1.96
C ARG A 37 1.55 15.69 3.15
N PRO A 38 2.75 15.12 3.37
CA PRO A 38 3.00 14.34 4.57
C PRO A 38 3.00 15.29 5.77
N GLY A 39 2.09 15.09 6.73
CA GLY A 39 1.96 16.00 7.86
C GLY A 39 0.91 15.58 8.88
N VAL A 40 1.14 14.45 9.56
CA VAL A 40 0.53 14.17 10.87
C VAL A 40 1.65 13.73 11.79
N GLU A 41 2.06 14.64 12.68
CA GLU A 41 3.06 14.36 13.72
C GLU A 41 2.35 13.73 14.92
N LEU A 42 2.55 12.43 15.11
CA LEU A 42 2.14 11.70 16.31
C LEU A 42 3.37 10.99 16.86
N THR A 43 3.81 11.44 18.03
CA THR A 43 4.93 10.88 18.79
C THR A 43 4.57 9.49 19.34
N PRO A 44 5.38 8.43 19.14
CA PRO A 44 5.13 7.14 19.77
C PRO A 44 5.91 7.03 21.09
N ALA A 45 5.18 6.98 22.21
CA ALA A 45 5.70 6.48 23.48
C ALA A 45 5.61 4.95 23.49
N GLY A 46 6.60 4.28 22.91
CA GLY A 46 6.71 2.82 22.91
C GLY A 46 8.12 2.36 22.59
N SER A 47 8.60 1.28 23.21
CA SER A 47 9.96 0.77 22.98
C SER A 47 10.21 0.54 21.49
N VAL A 48 11.43 0.83 21.02
CA VAL A 48 11.80 0.80 19.58
C VAL A 48 11.49 -0.55 18.93
N ALA A 49 11.59 -1.65 19.69
CA ALA A 49 11.24 -3.00 19.26
C ALA A 49 9.72 -3.16 19.03
N ASN A 50 8.89 -2.56 19.87
CA ASN A 50 7.45 -2.55 19.70
C ASN A 50 7.06 -1.69 18.48
N GLY A 51 7.72 -0.55 18.29
CA GLY A 51 7.52 0.30 17.11
C GLY A 51 7.89 -0.35 15.78
N ARG A 52 8.84 -1.31 15.74
CA ARG A 52 9.13 -2.10 14.53
C ARG A 52 8.00 -3.10 14.24
N ARG A 53 7.61 -3.91 15.23
CA ARG A 53 6.55 -4.93 15.07
C ARG A 53 5.21 -4.31 14.65
N ARG A 54 4.86 -3.16 15.22
CA ARG A 54 3.63 -2.42 14.84
C ARG A 54 3.66 -1.89 13.41
N ARG A 55 4.84 -1.51 12.90
CA ARG A 55 5.01 -1.11 11.49
C ARG A 55 4.95 -2.32 10.54
N SER A 56 5.55 -3.45 10.91
CA SER A 56 5.41 -4.70 10.15
C SER A 56 3.94 -5.13 10.07
N ALA A 57 3.22 -5.09 11.20
CA ALA A 57 1.77 -5.33 11.23
C ALA A 57 1.00 -4.34 10.34
N ALA A 58 1.37 -3.06 10.35
CA ALA A 58 0.75 -2.05 9.50
C ALA A 58 1.01 -2.25 8.00
N ARG A 59 2.18 -2.81 7.59
CA ARG A 59 2.44 -3.16 6.18
C ARG A 59 1.58 -4.32 5.71
N LEU A 60 1.53 -5.40 6.49
CA LEU A 60 0.64 -6.53 6.21
C LEU A 60 -0.81 -6.05 6.11
N ALA A 61 -1.20 -5.15 7.02
CA ALA A 61 -2.51 -4.56 7.03
C ALA A 61 -2.83 -3.69 5.82
N GLY A 62 -1.88 -2.85 5.42
CA GLY A 62 -2.02 -1.99 4.25
C GLY A 62 -2.15 -2.80 2.97
N VAL A 63 -1.39 -3.90 2.84
CA VAL A 63 -1.48 -4.80 1.68
C VAL A 63 -2.85 -5.46 1.61
N GLN A 64 -3.40 -5.95 2.72
CA GLN A 64 -4.76 -6.50 2.73
C GLN A 64 -5.81 -5.44 2.37
N ALA A 65 -5.68 -4.23 2.92
CA ALA A 65 -6.58 -3.11 2.60
C ALA A 65 -6.56 -2.76 1.11
N LEU A 66 -5.37 -2.63 0.54
CA LEU A 66 -5.16 -2.28 -0.87
C LEU A 66 -5.63 -3.40 -1.80
N TYR A 67 -5.49 -4.66 -1.40
CA TYR A 67 -6.04 -5.79 -2.15
C TYR A 67 -7.57 -5.73 -2.21
N GLU A 68 -8.24 -5.50 -1.08
CA GLU A 68 -9.70 -5.34 -1.04
C GLU A 68 -10.15 -4.14 -1.90
N ILE A 69 -9.43 -3.02 -1.86
CA ILE A 69 -9.68 -1.84 -2.70
C ILE A 69 -9.59 -2.19 -4.19
N ASP A 70 -8.50 -2.87 -4.59
CA ASP A 70 -8.25 -3.23 -5.99
C ASP A 70 -9.25 -4.27 -6.51
N VAL A 71 -9.62 -5.27 -5.70
CA VAL A 71 -10.59 -6.32 -6.08
C VAL A 71 -12.02 -5.78 -6.10
N ALA A 72 -12.41 -4.97 -5.11
CA ALA A 72 -13.75 -4.40 -5.04
C ALA A 72 -13.96 -3.25 -6.04
N GLY A 73 -12.88 -2.68 -6.60
CA GLY A 73 -12.95 -1.48 -7.43
C GLY A 73 -13.47 -0.26 -6.68
N THR A 74 -13.34 -0.24 -5.35
CA THR A 74 -13.85 0.82 -4.47
C THR A 74 -12.74 1.78 -4.06
N SER A 75 -13.07 3.03 -3.71
CA SER A 75 -12.08 4.00 -3.23
C SER A 75 -11.66 3.70 -1.78
N ALA A 76 -10.42 3.99 -1.40
CA ALA A 76 -9.97 4.04 -0.01
C ALA A 76 -10.89 4.94 0.83
N ASP A 77 -11.87 4.33 1.49
CA ASP A 77 -12.79 5.01 2.40
C ASP A 77 -12.20 4.93 3.82
N PRO A 78 -12.17 6.03 4.59
CA PRO A 78 -11.81 6.01 6.01
C PRO A 78 -12.51 4.90 6.80
N VAL A 79 -13.74 4.53 6.41
CA VAL A 79 -14.50 3.43 7.02
C VAL A 79 -13.85 2.06 6.77
N LEU A 80 -13.26 1.81 5.60
CA LEU A 80 -12.54 0.56 5.33
C LEU A 80 -11.24 0.49 6.14
N LEU A 81 -10.55 1.62 6.29
CA LEU A 81 -9.34 1.72 7.10
C LEU A 81 -9.62 1.48 8.60
N GLU A 82 -10.65 2.12 9.13
CA GLU A 82 -11.11 1.92 10.51
C GLU A 82 -11.60 0.49 10.74
N PHE A 83 -12.37 -0.08 9.80
CA PHE A 83 -12.87 -1.45 9.87
C PHE A 83 -11.75 -2.48 9.87
N LEU A 84 -10.72 -2.30 9.03
CA LEU A 84 -9.58 -3.20 9.00
C LEU A 84 -8.73 -3.10 10.27
N ALA A 85 -8.46 -1.87 10.76
CA ALA A 85 -7.80 -1.67 12.05
C ALA A 85 -8.59 -2.31 13.22
N GLN A 86 -9.91 -2.22 13.18
CA GLN A 86 -10.79 -2.79 14.19
C GLN A 86 -10.91 -4.32 14.07
N ARG A 87 -10.83 -4.88 12.87
CA ARG A 87 -10.75 -6.33 12.64
C ARG A 87 -9.49 -6.93 13.28
N TRP A 88 -8.34 -6.26 13.20
CA TRP A 88 -7.14 -6.69 13.93
C TRP A 88 -7.32 -6.69 15.45
N ARG A 89 -7.99 -5.66 16.00
CA ARG A 89 -8.32 -5.61 17.43
C ARG A 89 -9.24 -6.75 17.87
N ASN A 90 -10.16 -7.18 16.99
CA ASN A 90 -11.18 -8.19 17.30
C ASN A 90 -10.78 -9.64 16.97
N THR A 91 -9.66 -9.87 16.28
CA THR A 91 -9.15 -11.24 16.02
C THR A 91 -8.37 -11.81 17.23
N ALA A 92 -8.35 -11.06 18.35
CA ALA A 92 -7.69 -11.41 19.60
C ALA A 92 -8.47 -12.44 20.46
N ASP A 93 -9.22 -13.35 19.83
CA ASP A 93 -9.69 -14.57 20.48
C ASP A 93 -8.52 -15.56 20.61
N GLY A 94 -7.53 -15.21 21.45
CA GLY A 94 -6.44 -16.09 21.87
C GLY A 94 -5.15 -16.06 21.04
N ILE A 95 -5.01 -15.20 20.03
CA ILE A 95 -3.75 -15.01 19.29
C ILE A 95 -3.23 -13.58 19.55
N GLU A 96 -2.01 -13.45 20.09
CA GLU A 96 -1.31 -12.15 20.21
C GLU A 96 -0.96 -11.61 18.82
N LEU A 97 -1.91 -10.97 18.14
CA LEU A 97 -1.59 -10.13 16.99
C LEU A 97 -1.11 -8.76 17.47
N THR A 98 0.06 -8.35 16.99
CA THR A 98 0.56 -6.99 17.24
C THR A 98 -0.36 -5.98 16.55
N GLU A 99 -0.86 -5.01 17.30
CA GLU A 99 -1.73 -3.96 16.74
C GLU A 99 -0.95 -3.11 15.73
N PRO A 100 -1.50 -2.89 14.51
CA PRO A 100 -0.84 -2.06 13.51
C PRO A 100 -0.68 -0.62 14.00
N ASP A 101 0.40 0.03 13.57
CA ASP A 101 0.52 1.48 13.66
C ASP A 101 -0.52 2.13 12.73
N ALA A 102 -1.62 2.63 13.30
CA ALA A 102 -2.75 3.19 12.55
C ALA A 102 -2.37 4.40 11.69
N ALA A 103 -1.47 5.26 12.17
CA ALA A 103 -1.04 6.44 11.42
C ALA A 103 -0.17 6.03 10.22
N PHE A 104 0.71 5.05 10.42
CA PHE A 104 1.51 4.48 9.34
C PHE A 104 0.63 3.76 8.31
N LEU A 105 -0.34 2.97 8.77
CA LEU A 105 -1.30 2.26 7.92
C LEU A 105 -2.09 3.23 7.02
N ALA A 106 -2.68 4.27 7.61
CA ALA A 106 -3.43 5.28 6.87
C ALA A 106 -2.54 5.98 5.83
N THR A 107 -1.34 6.40 6.23
CA THR A 107 -0.35 7.03 5.34
C THR A 107 -0.01 6.13 4.15
N LEU A 108 0.20 4.84 4.40
CA LEU A 108 0.54 3.86 3.38
C LEU A 108 -0.60 3.69 2.36
N VAL A 109 -1.82 3.41 2.83
CA VAL A 109 -2.95 3.12 1.92
C VAL A 109 -3.34 4.36 1.12
N GLU A 110 -3.51 5.51 1.79
CA GLU A 110 -3.87 6.76 1.11
C GLU A 110 -2.78 7.18 0.11
N GLY A 111 -1.52 7.06 0.52
CA GLY A 111 -0.37 7.40 -0.29
C GLY A 111 -0.25 6.54 -1.54
N VAL A 112 -0.49 5.23 -1.43
CA VAL A 112 -0.54 4.34 -2.59
C VAL A 112 -1.68 4.75 -3.53
N CYS A 113 -2.90 4.87 -3.02
CA CYS A 113 -4.06 5.24 -3.84
C CYS A 113 -3.89 6.58 -4.56
N ALA A 114 -3.26 7.57 -3.91
CA ALA A 114 -3.03 8.89 -4.49
C ALA A 114 -1.94 8.91 -5.57
N ASN A 115 -1.02 7.93 -5.57
CA ASN A 115 0.15 7.92 -6.46
C ASN A 115 0.12 6.75 -7.46
N LEU A 116 -0.99 6.00 -7.56
CA LEU A 116 -1.10 4.78 -8.37
C LEU A 116 -0.45 4.89 -9.77
N PRO A 117 -0.78 5.89 -10.63
CA PRO A 117 -0.18 5.95 -11.98
C PRO A 117 1.34 6.10 -11.96
N ARG A 118 1.85 6.86 -10.99
CA ARG A 118 3.29 7.10 -10.84
C ARG A 118 4.02 5.86 -10.31
N LEU A 119 3.42 5.18 -9.33
CA LEU A 119 3.95 3.93 -8.78
C LEU A 119 3.99 2.85 -9.86
N ASP A 120 2.90 2.71 -10.62
CA ASP A 120 2.80 1.72 -11.69
C ASP A 120 3.84 1.96 -12.79
N ALA A 121 4.06 3.22 -13.19
CA ALA A 121 5.09 3.56 -14.15
C ALA A 121 6.51 3.17 -13.67
N TRP A 122 6.83 3.41 -12.40
CA TRP A 122 8.11 3.01 -11.83
C TRP A 122 8.27 1.49 -11.74
N ILE A 123 7.23 0.79 -11.28
CA ILE A 123 7.24 -0.68 -11.19
C ILE A 123 7.38 -1.28 -12.58
N GLN A 124 6.63 -0.80 -13.57
CA GLN A 124 6.72 -1.26 -14.94
C GLN A 124 8.11 -1.07 -15.54
N ALA A 125 8.78 0.06 -15.24
CA ALA A 125 10.16 0.30 -15.67
C ALA A 125 11.18 -0.61 -14.96
N ALA A 126 10.85 -1.11 -13.77
CA ALA A 126 11.71 -2.04 -13.03
C ALA A 126 11.53 -3.51 -13.47
N LEU A 127 10.37 -3.86 -14.04
CA LEU A 127 10.11 -5.16 -14.65
C LEU A 127 10.86 -5.29 -15.99
N THR A 128 11.36 -6.50 -16.29
CA THR A 128 12.12 -6.74 -17.53
C THR A 128 11.22 -7.27 -18.66
N ASP A 129 10.53 -8.39 -18.43
CA ASP A 129 9.74 -9.11 -19.46
C ASP A 129 8.30 -9.39 -19.01
N LEU A 130 7.81 -8.63 -18.02
CA LEU A 130 6.48 -8.79 -17.45
C LEU A 130 5.75 -7.45 -17.47
N ASP A 131 4.49 -7.52 -17.89
CA ASP A 131 3.57 -6.41 -17.73
C ASP A 131 3.02 -6.43 -16.31
N LEU A 132 3.02 -5.27 -15.65
CA LEU A 132 2.47 -5.08 -14.31
C LEU A 132 1.01 -5.56 -14.24
N ASP A 133 0.24 -5.33 -15.31
CA ASP A 133 -1.16 -5.73 -15.37
C ASP A 133 -1.40 -7.23 -15.45
N ARG A 134 -0.39 -8.00 -15.88
CA ARG A 134 -0.41 -9.46 -15.94
C ARG A 134 -0.03 -10.11 -14.62
N LEU A 135 0.47 -9.34 -13.65
CA LEU A 135 0.74 -9.84 -12.31
C LEU A 135 -0.56 -10.06 -11.54
N GLU A 136 -0.54 -11.07 -10.66
CA GLU A 136 -1.59 -11.28 -9.69
C GLU A 136 -1.85 -10.00 -8.89
N VAL A 137 -3.12 -9.72 -8.60
CA VAL A 137 -3.55 -8.48 -7.92
C VAL A 137 -2.78 -8.29 -6.61
N LEU A 138 -2.66 -9.33 -5.80
CA LEU A 138 -1.95 -9.27 -4.52
C LEU A 138 -0.46 -8.93 -4.69
N LEU A 139 0.20 -9.51 -5.70
CA LEU A 139 1.60 -9.24 -5.99
C LEU A 139 1.81 -7.79 -6.44
N ARG A 140 0.93 -7.28 -7.31
CA ARG A 140 0.93 -5.88 -7.75
C ARG A 140 0.71 -4.91 -6.59
N VAL A 141 -0.20 -5.23 -5.67
CA VAL A 141 -0.43 -4.45 -4.45
C VAL A 141 0.81 -4.41 -3.56
N ILE A 142 1.50 -5.54 -3.35
CA ILE A 142 2.74 -5.58 -2.57
C ILE A 142 3.81 -4.68 -3.20
N LEU A 143 3.99 -4.77 -4.52
CA LEU A 143 4.95 -3.92 -5.24
C LEU A 143 4.59 -2.44 -5.15
N ARG A 144 3.30 -2.08 -5.28
CA ARG A 144 2.81 -0.69 -5.12
C ARG A 144 3.10 -0.15 -3.73
N ALA A 145 2.81 -0.93 -2.69
CA ALA A 145 3.07 -0.55 -1.30
C ALA A 145 4.57 -0.36 -1.02
N GLY A 146 5.41 -1.32 -1.44
CA GLY A 146 6.87 -1.22 -1.30
C GLY A 146 7.48 -0.05 -2.06
N THR A 147 7.02 0.19 -3.30
CA THR A 147 7.47 1.31 -4.12
C THR A 147 7.08 2.65 -3.48
N PHE A 148 5.87 2.75 -2.93
CA PHE A 148 5.45 3.95 -2.21
C PHE A 148 6.34 4.23 -1.00
N GLU A 149 6.61 3.23 -0.17
CA GLU A 149 7.47 3.43 1.00
C GLU A 149 8.89 3.80 0.58
N LEU A 150 9.44 3.17 -0.45
CA LEU A 150 10.74 3.56 -1.02
C LEU A 150 10.74 5.01 -1.52
N ALA A 151 9.72 5.46 -2.23
CA ALA A 151 9.68 6.81 -2.80
C ALA A 151 9.41 7.92 -1.78
N PHE A 152 8.58 7.66 -0.76
CA PHE A 152 8.00 8.71 0.09
C PHE A 152 8.37 8.61 1.57
N ARG A 153 9.07 7.56 2.01
CA ARG A 153 9.52 7.36 3.41
C ARG A 153 11.04 7.27 3.54
N PRO A 154 11.78 8.36 3.28
CA PRO A 154 13.25 8.37 3.38
C PRO A 154 13.75 8.13 4.81
N ASP A 155 12.88 8.28 5.81
CA ASP A 155 13.14 7.97 7.22
C ASP A 155 13.37 6.48 7.50
N ILE A 156 13.00 5.59 6.57
CA ILE A 156 13.13 4.13 6.72
C ILE A 156 14.21 3.63 5.75
N PRO A 157 15.27 2.93 6.19
CA PRO A 157 16.33 2.47 5.29
C PRO A 157 15.81 1.56 4.17
N ALA A 158 16.31 1.72 2.95
CA ALA A 158 15.83 0.98 1.76
C ALA A 158 15.83 -0.54 1.98
N LYS A 159 16.93 -1.08 2.51
CA LYS A 159 17.07 -2.52 2.83
C LYS A 159 16.00 -3.02 3.80
N VAL A 160 15.60 -2.19 4.77
CA VAL A 160 14.52 -2.54 5.70
C VAL A 160 13.18 -2.60 4.96
N VAL A 161 12.90 -1.63 4.09
CA VAL A 161 11.68 -1.63 3.28
C VAL A 161 11.61 -2.90 2.41
N VAL A 162 12.68 -3.22 1.67
CA VAL A 162 12.74 -4.41 0.82
C VAL A 162 12.47 -5.68 1.63
N ASN A 163 13.23 -5.89 2.73
CA ASN A 163 13.07 -7.07 3.57
C ASN A 163 11.63 -7.21 4.12
N GLU A 164 11.04 -6.12 4.61
CA GLU A 164 9.70 -6.16 5.18
C GLU A 164 8.63 -6.52 4.14
N TYR A 165 8.75 -6.05 2.90
CA TYR A 165 7.79 -6.42 1.85
C TYR A 165 8.05 -7.81 1.26
N VAL A 166 9.28 -8.31 1.31
CA VAL A 166 9.58 -9.73 1.03
C VAL A 166 8.97 -10.63 2.11
N ASP A 167 9.08 -10.25 3.39
CA ASP A 167 8.43 -10.96 4.49
C ASP A 167 6.90 -10.95 4.38
N VAL A 168 6.31 -9.81 3.98
CA VAL A 168 4.87 -9.74 3.66
C VAL A 168 4.53 -10.66 2.50
N ALA A 169 5.33 -10.72 1.45
CA ALA A 169 5.10 -11.65 0.34
C ALA A 169 5.18 -13.12 0.79
N HIS A 170 6.11 -13.47 1.69
CA HIS A 170 6.19 -14.81 2.27
C HIS A 170 4.96 -15.23 3.07
N ALA A 171 4.17 -14.28 3.59
CA ALA A 171 2.91 -14.59 4.25
C ALA A 171 1.81 -15.11 3.30
N PHE A 172 1.96 -14.87 1.98
CA PHE A 172 0.96 -15.22 0.97
C PHE A 172 1.49 -16.18 -0.11
N PHE A 173 2.79 -16.17 -0.36
CA PHE A 173 3.44 -16.92 -1.44
C PHE A 173 4.58 -17.79 -0.93
N GLY A 174 4.76 -18.96 -1.55
CA GLY A 174 5.75 -19.95 -1.12
C GLY A 174 7.03 -20.04 -1.98
N GLY A 175 7.19 -19.22 -3.02
CA GLY A 175 8.26 -19.47 -4.00
C GLY A 175 8.67 -18.27 -4.86
N ARG A 176 8.43 -18.36 -6.17
CA ARG A 176 9.03 -17.47 -7.18
C ARG A 176 8.58 -16.03 -7.05
N GLU A 177 7.41 -15.80 -6.49
CA GLU A 177 6.79 -14.50 -6.31
C GLU A 177 7.57 -13.65 -5.30
N THR A 178 8.07 -14.24 -4.22
CA THR A 178 8.86 -13.49 -3.21
C THR A 178 10.22 -13.08 -3.77
N ALA A 179 10.85 -13.94 -4.58
CA ALA A 179 12.07 -13.60 -5.30
C ALA A 179 11.85 -12.47 -6.31
N LEU A 180 10.70 -12.44 -6.99
CA LEU A 180 10.31 -11.34 -7.88
C LEU A 180 10.12 -10.03 -7.11
N VAL A 181 9.44 -10.06 -5.95
CA VAL A 181 9.29 -8.89 -5.08
C VAL A 181 10.65 -8.34 -4.67
N ASN A 182 11.56 -9.21 -4.21
CA ASN A 182 12.90 -8.80 -3.82
C ASN A 182 13.64 -8.12 -4.99
N ALA A 183 13.69 -8.78 -6.15
CA ALA A 183 14.42 -8.29 -7.32
C ALA A 183 13.89 -6.93 -7.81
N VAL A 184 12.57 -6.76 -7.86
CA VAL A 184 11.94 -5.50 -8.32
C VAL A 184 12.16 -4.38 -7.32
N LEU A 185 11.93 -4.63 -6.02
CA LEU A 185 12.10 -3.60 -4.99
C LEU A 185 13.57 -3.22 -4.80
N ASP A 186 14.52 -4.15 -4.94
CA ASP A 186 15.94 -3.83 -4.95
C ASP A 186 16.29 -2.88 -6.11
N ARG A 187 15.85 -3.18 -7.33
CA ARG A 187 16.09 -2.30 -8.49
C ARG A 187 15.48 -0.91 -8.28
N LEU A 188 14.26 -0.85 -7.74
CA LEU A 188 13.59 0.41 -7.41
C LEU A 188 14.31 1.17 -6.30
N ALA A 189 14.84 0.50 -5.28
CA ALA A 189 15.60 1.12 -4.22
C ALA A 189 16.84 1.86 -4.76
N HIS A 190 17.59 1.25 -5.69
CA HIS A 190 18.73 1.89 -6.35
C HIS A 190 18.32 3.08 -7.21
N THR A 191 17.15 3.02 -7.84
CA THR A 191 16.66 4.06 -8.74
C THR A 191 16.08 5.26 -7.98
N LEU A 192 15.32 5.00 -6.90
CA LEU A 192 14.63 6.01 -6.11
C LEU A 192 15.52 6.60 -5.01
N ARG A 193 16.60 5.90 -4.61
CA ARG A 193 17.50 6.29 -3.52
C ARG A 193 18.97 6.03 -3.87
N PRO A 194 19.53 6.74 -4.86
CA PRO A 194 20.90 6.54 -5.33
C PRO A 194 21.97 6.79 -4.24
N ASP A 195 21.69 7.66 -3.27
CA ASP A 195 22.68 8.13 -2.28
C ASP A 195 22.75 7.30 -0.98
N GLY A 196 21.95 6.24 -0.85
CA GLY A 196 21.71 5.54 0.43
C GLY A 196 22.07 4.07 0.50
N GLY A 197 22.82 3.54 -0.47
CA GLY A 197 23.18 2.13 -0.56
C GLY A 197 24.50 1.78 0.13
N ASP A 198 24.41 1.36 1.40
CA ASP A 198 25.36 0.46 2.06
C ASP A 198 26.76 1.03 2.43
N SER A 199 26.84 1.80 3.51
CA SER A 199 28.11 2.15 4.17
C SER A 199 28.59 1.11 5.19
N SER A 200 28.09 -0.12 5.16
CA SER A 200 28.45 -1.14 6.17
C SER A 200 28.50 -2.57 5.62
N SER A 201 29.30 -2.83 4.58
CA SER A 201 29.83 -4.18 4.30
C SER A 201 31.00 -4.22 3.30
N ARG A 202 31.98 -3.29 3.37
CA ARG A 202 33.29 -3.51 2.73
C ARG A 202 34.32 -3.98 3.75
N SER A 203 34.13 -5.20 4.27
CA SER A 203 35.25 -5.94 4.85
C SER A 203 36.11 -6.48 3.72
N SER A 204 37.22 -5.79 3.51
CA SER A 204 38.40 -6.22 2.79
C SER A 204 38.83 -7.64 3.16
N GLY A 205 38.57 -8.60 2.27
CA GLY A 205 39.25 -9.88 2.21
C GLY A 205 40.10 -9.94 0.93
N SER A 206 41.09 -9.06 0.83
CA SER A 206 42.07 -9.09 -0.27
C SER A 206 42.97 -10.30 -0.09
N ALA A 207 42.90 -11.23 -1.04
CA ALA A 207 43.92 -12.22 -1.32
C ALA A 207 45.28 -11.55 -1.61
N ARG A 208 46.34 -12.05 -0.96
CA ARG A 208 47.77 -12.27 -1.37
C ARG A 208 48.34 -13.18 -0.26
N ASP A 209 49.18 -14.19 -0.42
CA ASP A 209 50.22 -14.59 -1.38
C ASP A 209 50.49 -16.08 -1.00
N GLY A 210 50.74 -17.06 -1.86
CA GLY A 210 51.81 -17.09 -2.85
C GLY A 210 53.15 -17.59 -2.27
N SER A 211 53.27 -18.88 -1.89
CA SER A 211 54.57 -19.61 -1.90
C SER A 211 54.28 -21.12 -2.01
N ALA A 212 54.49 -21.84 -3.12
CA ALA A 212 55.72 -22.05 -3.89
C ALA A 212 56.92 -22.52 -3.04
N GLY A 213 56.99 -23.84 -2.85
CA GLY A 213 58.18 -24.70 -2.98
C GLY A 213 59.50 -24.35 -2.29
N SER A 214 59.94 -25.24 -1.40
CA SER A 214 61.33 -25.75 -1.44
C SER A 214 61.53 -26.99 -0.56
N ARG A 215 62.03 -28.04 -1.22
CA ARG A 215 62.93 -29.11 -0.73
C ARG A 215 62.37 -30.23 0.12
#